data_AF-A0A7X6YUX4-F1
#
_entry.id   AF-A0A7X6YUX4-F1
#
_cell.length_a   1.000
_cell.length_b   1.000
_cell.length_c   1.000
_cell.angle_alpha   90.00
_cell.angle_beta   90.00
_cell.angle_gamma   90.00
#
_symmetry.space_group_name_H-M   'P 1'
#
loop_
_entity.id
_entity.type
_entity.pdbx_description
1 polymer ?
#
loop_
_entity_poly.entity_id
_entity_poly.type
_entity_poly.pdbx_seq_one_letter_code
_entity_poly.pdbx_strand_id
1 'polypeptide(L)'
;VEPKFIPNQIVTIKLDDLDVRVRLVDCVGFVIPNSKGYMEEDAPRMVHTPWFEDPIPFKEAAEIGTKKVIEDHSTIGIVMTTDGSICDFAREDYIEAEEKTINELKKLEKPFIVILNSRHPHKAETMSLRNSLVEKYDVPVIPLSVEKMTLDDVNNVSKEALYEFRIKELDIKVPSWIGVLKSDHSVKQEFDNVIQNLTNDYQKLREVNKIVDVLRSNEYIDSVELTNIDAGKGYAEITVTCKDELYNEILESIIGHKIEDRGEFIALLQDYREAKLEYDSIQSALQMCRQTGYGIATPRTIDMKLNKPEITKQGGRYGVKLEAVAPSIHMIKVEVNSVFEPIIGSEEQCKDLINYLMNDYEKNPSSVWKKEIFGRSLESLVIDGINAKLFILPEHARQKFRETLEKVINKGTGGLIAIIL
;
A
#
# COMPACT_ATOMS: atom_id res chain seq x y z
N VAL A 1 25.65 -29.15 -32.35
CA VAL A 1 25.77 -29.52 -30.94
C VAL A 1 24.99 -28.51 -30.12
N GLU A 2 23.86 -28.89 -29.55
CA GLU A 2 23.12 -28.08 -28.55
C GLU A 2 24.01 -27.80 -27.33
N PRO A 3 23.77 -26.71 -26.58
CA PRO A 3 24.53 -26.41 -25.36
C PRO A 3 24.41 -27.56 -24.36
N LYS A 4 25.55 -28.07 -23.88
CA LYS A 4 25.56 -29.17 -22.91
C LYS A 4 25.34 -28.63 -21.50
N PHE A 5 24.21 -28.97 -20.91
CA PHE A 5 23.93 -28.66 -19.51
C PHE A 5 24.60 -29.66 -18.57
N ILE A 6 25.15 -29.16 -17.46
CA ILE A 6 25.78 -29.94 -16.40
C ILE A 6 25.17 -29.53 -15.05
N PRO A 7 24.48 -30.43 -14.35
CA PRO A 7 23.96 -31.72 -14.83
C PRO A 7 22.88 -31.55 -15.91
N ASN A 8 22.56 -32.65 -16.61
CA ASN A 8 21.56 -32.65 -17.69
C ASN A 8 20.14 -32.34 -17.18
N GLN A 9 19.85 -32.65 -15.92
CA GLN A 9 18.63 -32.32 -15.21
C GLN A 9 18.91 -31.25 -14.16
N ILE A 10 17.89 -30.47 -13.81
CA ILE A 10 17.99 -29.49 -12.72
C ILE A 10 18.21 -30.26 -11.40
N VAL A 11 19.21 -29.84 -10.64
CA VAL A 11 19.50 -30.39 -9.31
C VAL A 11 19.27 -29.33 -8.24
N THR A 12 18.90 -29.78 -7.04
CA THR A 12 18.81 -28.92 -5.87
C THR A 12 20.12 -28.97 -5.10
N ILE A 13 20.72 -27.82 -4.84
CA ILE A 13 21.88 -27.66 -3.96
C ILE A 13 21.49 -26.77 -2.79
N LYS A 14 22.14 -26.98 -1.64
CA LYS A 14 21.97 -26.14 -0.45
C LYS A 14 23.15 -25.18 -0.33
N LEU A 15 22.89 -23.88 -0.34
CA LEU A 15 23.85 -22.80 -0.17
C LEU A 15 23.57 -22.11 1.17
N ASP A 16 24.26 -22.55 2.22
CA ASP A 16 23.98 -22.18 3.62
C ASP A 16 22.51 -22.38 4.00
N ASP A 17 21.74 -21.30 4.10
CA ASP A 17 20.31 -21.32 4.47
C ASP A 17 19.37 -21.27 3.25
N LEU A 18 19.90 -21.29 2.03
CA LEU A 18 19.12 -21.20 0.78
C LEU A 18 19.13 -22.53 0.01
N ASP A 19 17.94 -23.03 -0.35
CA ASP A 19 17.79 -24.15 -1.29
C ASP A 19 17.66 -23.63 -2.73
N VAL A 20 18.55 -24.07 -3.62
CA VAL A 20 18.65 -23.52 -4.98
C VAL A 20 18.56 -24.63 -6.02
N ARG A 21 17.73 -24.42 -7.04
CA ARG A 21 17.58 -25.31 -8.19
C ARG A 21 18.38 -24.80 -9.37
N VAL A 22 19.40 -25.55 -9.77
CA VAL A 22 20.41 -25.09 -10.72
C VAL A 22 20.75 -26.18 -11.75
N ARG A 23 21.09 -25.73 -12.94
CA ARG A 23 21.88 -26.45 -13.95
C ARG A 23 22.80 -25.43 -14.60
N LEU A 24 24.03 -25.83 -14.93
CA LEU A 24 25.01 -24.94 -15.55
C LEU A 24 25.12 -25.25 -17.03
N VAL A 25 25.46 -24.25 -17.83
CA VAL A 25 25.78 -24.41 -19.25
C VAL A 25 27.09 -23.69 -19.51
N ASP A 26 28.03 -24.39 -20.13
CA ASP A 26 29.28 -23.79 -20.55
C ASP A 26 29.05 -22.96 -21.82
N CYS A 27 29.67 -21.79 -21.88
CA CYS A 27 29.54 -20.84 -22.97
C CYS A 27 30.90 -20.61 -23.61
N VAL A 28 30.98 -20.81 -24.94
CA VAL A 28 32.24 -20.72 -25.70
C VAL A 28 32.90 -19.35 -25.55
N GLY A 29 32.10 -18.29 -25.42
CA GLY A 29 32.57 -16.91 -25.28
C GLY A 29 32.94 -16.26 -26.62
N PHE A 30 33.40 -15.02 -26.53
CA PHE A 30 33.90 -14.28 -27.69
C PHE A 30 35.40 -14.52 -27.87
N VAL A 31 35.82 -14.73 -29.12
CA VAL A 31 37.22 -14.98 -29.47
C VAL A 31 38.05 -13.72 -29.26
N ILE A 32 39.12 -13.83 -28.46
CA ILE A 32 40.10 -12.76 -28.28
C ILE A 32 41.15 -12.76 -29.42
N PRO A 33 41.66 -11.59 -29.85
CA PRO A 33 42.52 -11.49 -31.03
C PRO A 33 43.76 -12.39 -31.01
N ASN A 34 44.43 -12.52 -29.86
CA ASN A 34 45.69 -13.27 -29.75
C ASN A 34 45.48 -14.77 -29.49
N SER A 35 44.24 -15.26 -29.36
CA SER A 35 43.98 -16.67 -29.07
C SER A 35 44.43 -17.62 -30.18
N LYS A 36 44.77 -18.87 -29.83
CA LYS A 36 45.22 -19.89 -30.78
C LYS A 36 44.06 -20.80 -31.19
N GLY A 37 44.10 -21.30 -32.43
CA GLY A 37 43.22 -22.39 -32.90
C GLY A 37 41.94 -21.98 -33.61
N TYR A 38 41.70 -20.68 -33.82
CA TYR A 38 40.62 -20.16 -34.68
C TYR A 38 41.08 -19.79 -36.11
N MET A 39 42.39 -19.82 -36.37
CA MET A 39 43.03 -19.68 -37.68
C MET A 39 43.81 -20.97 -38.01
N GLU A 40 43.84 -21.35 -39.29
CA GLU A 40 44.57 -22.49 -39.83
C GLU A 40 45.27 -22.05 -41.13
N GLU A 41 46.61 -22.10 -41.17
CA GLU A 41 47.43 -21.68 -42.33
C GLU A 41 47.03 -20.30 -42.92
N ASP A 42 46.81 -19.30 -42.05
CA ASP A 42 46.37 -17.92 -42.36
C ASP A 42 44.93 -17.79 -42.92
N ALA A 43 44.16 -18.88 -42.98
CA ALA A 43 42.73 -18.86 -43.25
C ALA A 43 41.90 -19.04 -41.95
N PRO A 44 40.67 -18.51 -41.88
CA PRO A 44 39.77 -18.80 -40.77
C PRO A 44 39.48 -20.30 -40.70
N ARG A 45 39.66 -20.89 -39.51
CA ARG A 45 39.31 -22.30 -39.30
C ARG A 45 37.80 -22.46 -39.46
N MET A 46 37.37 -23.34 -40.36
CA MET A 46 35.96 -23.58 -40.64
C MET A 46 35.41 -24.69 -39.74
N VAL A 47 34.20 -24.49 -39.20
CA VAL A 47 33.52 -25.48 -38.34
C VAL A 47 32.08 -25.68 -38.76
N HIS A 48 31.63 -26.94 -38.66
CA HIS A 48 30.21 -27.27 -38.76
C HIS A 48 29.51 -26.90 -37.46
N THR A 49 28.41 -26.18 -37.58
CA THR A 49 27.55 -25.84 -36.44
C THR A 49 26.18 -26.49 -36.64
N PRO A 50 25.38 -26.71 -35.59
CA PRO A 50 24.01 -27.20 -35.76
C PRO A 50 23.07 -26.12 -36.34
N TRP A 51 23.56 -24.92 -36.61
CA TRP A 51 22.75 -23.75 -36.94
C TRP A 51 22.80 -23.38 -38.43
N PHE A 52 23.77 -23.92 -39.16
CA PHE A 52 24.00 -23.66 -40.58
C PHE A 52 24.32 -24.97 -41.30
N GLU A 53 23.86 -25.09 -42.55
CA GLU A 53 24.14 -26.26 -43.39
C GLU A 53 25.61 -26.27 -43.85
N ASP A 54 26.13 -25.10 -44.24
CA ASP A 54 27.52 -24.91 -44.66
C ASP A 54 28.46 -24.65 -43.47
N PRO A 55 29.73 -25.08 -43.54
CA PRO A 55 30.76 -24.68 -42.59
C PRO A 55 30.88 -23.15 -42.52
N ILE A 56 30.98 -22.61 -41.31
CA ILE A 56 31.22 -21.17 -41.07
C ILE A 56 32.54 -20.96 -40.32
N PRO A 57 33.15 -19.76 -40.37
CA PRO A 57 34.35 -19.45 -39.61
C PRO A 57 34.16 -19.67 -38.10
N PHE A 58 35.16 -20.22 -37.42
CA PHE A 58 35.11 -20.52 -35.98
C PHE A 58 34.75 -19.30 -35.13
N LYS A 59 35.31 -18.13 -35.48
CA LYS A 59 34.99 -16.87 -34.80
C LYS A 59 33.49 -16.60 -34.85
N GLU A 60 32.90 -16.65 -36.04
CA GLU A 60 31.45 -16.43 -36.25
C GLU A 60 30.60 -17.48 -35.51
N ALA A 61 31.00 -18.76 -35.58
CA ALA A 61 30.34 -19.84 -34.84
C ALA A 61 30.35 -19.60 -33.32
N ALA A 62 31.47 -19.16 -32.76
CA ALA A 62 31.60 -18.86 -31.34
C ALA A 62 30.74 -17.66 -30.91
N GLU A 63 30.68 -16.60 -31.75
CA GLU A 63 29.82 -15.44 -31.47
C GLU A 63 28.34 -15.83 -31.47
N ILE A 64 27.89 -16.57 -32.49
CA ILE A 64 26.50 -17.01 -32.61
C ILE A 64 26.13 -17.97 -31.47
N GLY A 65 27.01 -18.92 -31.13
CA GLY A 65 26.82 -19.83 -30.01
C GLY A 65 26.69 -19.10 -28.68
N THR A 66 27.57 -18.13 -28.43
CA THR A 66 27.56 -17.32 -27.21
C THR A 66 26.28 -16.51 -27.08
N LYS A 67 25.85 -15.84 -28.16
CA LYS A 67 24.58 -15.09 -28.16
C LYS A 67 23.38 -15.99 -27.88
N LYS A 68 23.28 -17.16 -28.52
CA LYS A 68 22.18 -18.10 -28.28
C LYS A 68 22.15 -18.63 -26.85
N VAL A 69 23.31 -18.93 -26.26
CA VAL A 69 23.35 -19.34 -24.84
C VAL A 69 22.89 -18.21 -23.94
N ILE A 70 23.37 -16.99 -24.20
CA ILE A 70 22.98 -15.79 -23.46
C ILE A 70 21.50 -15.47 -23.65
N GLU A 71 20.91 -15.64 -24.83
CA GLU A 71 19.52 -15.29 -25.14
C GLU A 71 18.53 -16.36 -24.67
N ASP A 72 18.75 -17.62 -25.04
CA ASP A 72 17.71 -18.66 -24.98
C ASP A 72 17.90 -19.65 -23.84
N HIS A 73 19.11 -19.75 -23.27
CA HIS A 73 19.49 -20.89 -22.43
C HIS A 73 20.02 -20.54 -21.04
N SER A 74 20.13 -19.25 -20.72
CA SER A 74 20.58 -18.76 -19.41
C SER A 74 19.51 -17.94 -18.70
N THR A 75 19.45 -18.08 -17.38
CA THR A 75 18.67 -17.19 -16.50
C THR A 75 19.55 -16.16 -15.80
N ILE A 76 20.84 -16.47 -15.65
CA ILE A 76 21.87 -15.62 -15.01
C ILE A 76 23.22 -15.87 -15.68
N GLY A 77 24.05 -14.83 -15.77
CA GLY A 77 25.42 -14.91 -16.27
C GLY A 77 26.47 -14.93 -15.15
N ILE A 78 27.48 -15.79 -15.28
CA ILE A 78 28.75 -15.66 -14.55
C ILE A 78 29.80 -15.34 -15.61
N VAL A 79 30.16 -14.05 -15.71
CA VAL A 79 31.10 -13.58 -16.71
C VAL A 79 32.51 -13.78 -16.21
N MET A 80 33.31 -14.54 -16.96
CA MET A 80 34.71 -14.77 -16.65
C MET A 80 35.57 -13.74 -17.36
N THR A 81 36.43 -13.05 -16.61
CA THR A 81 37.47 -12.16 -17.15
C THR A 81 38.78 -12.37 -16.38
N THR A 82 39.86 -11.69 -16.75
CA THR A 82 41.16 -11.82 -16.09
C THR A 82 41.87 -10.47 -15.97
N ASP A 83 42.76 -10.35 -14.99
CA ASP A 83 43.69 -9.23 -14.83
C ASP A 83 44.96 -9.36 -15.71
N GLY A 84 45.00 -10.35 -16.61
CA GLY A 84 46.15 -10.64 -17.48
C GLY A 84 47.21 -11.52 -16.83
N SER A 85 46.97 -12.01 -15.61
CA SER A 85 47.87 -12.97 -14.96
C SER A 85 47.64 -14.44 -15.40
N ILE A 86 46.59 -14.70 -16.18
CA ILE A 86 46.16 -16.03 -16.61
C ILE A 86 46.55 -16.25 -18.08
N CYS A 87 47.18 -17.39 -18.37
CA CYS A 87 47.71 -17.73 -19.69
C CYS A 87 48.77 -16.72 -20.18
N ASP A 88 48.98 -16.64 -21.50
CA ASP A 88 49.99 -15.78 -22.15
C ASP A 88 49.37 -14.53 -22.80
N PHE A 89 48.18 -14.11 -22.33
CA PHE A 89 47.42 -13.01 -22.91
C PHE A 89 47.42 -11.79 -21.98
N ALA A 90 47.58 -10.62 -22.58
CA ALA A 90 47.53 -9.37 -21.82
C ALA A 90 46.08 -9.04 -21.45
N ARG A 91 45.87 -8.19 -20.44
CA ARG A 91 44.52 -7.77 -20.02
C ARG A 91 43.75 -7.15 -21.18
N GLU A 92 44.44 -6.38 -22.01
CA GLU A 92 43.91 -5.63 -23.14
C GLU A 92 43.23 -6.56 -24.17
N ASP A 93 43.71 -7.79 -24.30
CA ASP A 93 43.16 -8.77 -25.23
C ASP A 93 41.72 -9.19 -24.86
N TYR A 94 41.35 -9.07 -23.59
CA TYR A 94 40.04 -9.49 -23.08
C TYR A 94 39.00 -8.38 -23.03
N ILE A 95 39.40 -7.10 -23.14
CA ILE A 95 38.50 -5.96 -22.91
C ILE A 95 37.34 -5.97 -23.89
N GLU A 96 37.60 -6.17 -25.19
CA GLU A 96 36.55 -6.18 -26.22
C GLU A 96 35.55 -7.32 -26.00
N ALA A 97 36.04 -8.53 -25.70
CA ALA A 97 35.22 -9.71 -25.44
C ALA A 97 34.38 -9.56 -24.16
N GLU A 98 34.97 -8.98 -23.11
CA GLU A 98 34.30 -8.67 -21.85
C GLU A 98 33.17 -7.66 -22.06
N GLU A 99 33.45 -6.52 -22.70
CA GLU A 99 32.47 -5.47 -22.96
C GLU A 99 31.32 -6.00 -23.81
N LYS A 100 31.63 -6.79 -24.85
CA LYS A 100 30.61 -7.40 -25.71
C LYS A 100 29.71 -8.35 -24.92
N THR A 101 30.27 -9.20 -24.07
CA THR A 101 29.51 -10.13 -23.20
C THR A 101 28.59 -9.37 -22.25
N ILE A 102 29.14 -8.37 -21.56
CA ILE A 102 28.39 -7.57 -20.56
C ILE A 102 27.27 -6.78 -21.23
N ASN A 103 27.53 -6.20 -22.40
CA ASN A 103 26.53 -5.43 -23.13
C ASN A 103 25.36 -6.31 -23.61
N GLU A 104 25.62 -7.54 -24.06
CA GLU A 104 24.55 -8.48 -24.42
C GLU A 104 23.69 -8.85 -23.20
N LEU A 105 24.32 -9.15 -22.04
CA LEU A 105 23.60 -9.44 -20.79
C LEU A 105 22.76 -8.25 -20.32
N LYS A 106 23.31 -7.04 -20.34
CA LYS A 106 22.60 -5.80 -19.98
C LYS A 106 21.43 -5.51 -20.93
N LYS A 107 21.63 -5.68 -22.23
CA LYS A 107 20.59 -5.45 -23.25
C LYS A 107 19.37 -6.37 -23.05
N LEU A 108 19.61 -7.60 -22.59
CA LEU A 108 18.57 -8.58 -22.31
C LEU A 108 18.06 -8.52 -20.86
N GLU A 109 18.55 -7.56 -20.07
CA GLU A 109 18.25 -7.41 -18.64
C GLU A 109 18.49 -8.69 -17.81
N LYS A 110 19.46 -9.52 -18.23
CA LYS A 110 19.79 -10.74 -17.51
C LYS A 110 20.69 -10.39 -16.33
N PRO A 111 20.40 -10.88 -15.11
CA PRO A 111 21.28 -10.69 -13.97
C PRO A 111 22.62 -11.36 -14.26
N PHE A 112 23.71 -10.77 -13.77
CA PHE A 112 25.04 -11.37 -13.90
C PHE A 112 26.03 -10.82 -12.87
N ILE A 113 27.07 -11.61 -12.61
CA ILE A 113 28.26 -11.18 -11.86
C ILE A 113 29.50 -11.37 -12.73
N VAL A 114 30.59 -10.71 -12.36
CA VAL A 114 31.89 -10.85 -13.04
C VAL A 114 32.88 -11.50 -12.08
N ILE A 115 33.54 -12.55 -12.54
CA ILE A 115 34.70 -13.13 -11.85
C ILE A 115 35.95 -12.58 -12.54
N LEU A 116 36.74 -11.82 -11.78
CA LEU A 116 38.07 -11.37 -12.19
C LEU A 116 39.08 -12.44 -11.80
N ASN A 117 39.35 -13.38 -12.72
CA ASN A 117 40.27 -14.47 -12.49
C ASN A 117 41.71 -13.99 -12.46
N SER A 118 42.40 -14.24 -11.34
CA SER A 118 43.76 -13.80 -11.09
C SER A 118 44.57 -14.86 -10.36
N ARG A 119 45.87 -14.97 -10.66
CA ARG A 119 46.83 -15.73 -9.85
C ARG A 119 47.06 -15.08 -8.48
N HIS A 120 46.73 -13.80 -8.33
CA HIS A 120 46.96 -13.00 -7.14
C HIS A 120 45.77 -12.08 -6.80
N PRO A 121 44.60 -12.63 -6.42
CA PRO A 121 43.36 -11.85 -6.24
C PRO A 121 43.45 -10.67 -5.26
N HIS A 122 44.35 -10.77 -4.28
CA HIS A 122 44.51 -9.76 -3.22
C HIS A 122 45.59 -8.71 -3.51
N LYS A 123 46.25 -8.74 -4.68
CA LYS A 123 47.21 -7.69 -5.04
C LYS A 123 46.49 -6.36 -5.23
N ALA A 124 47.17 -5.27 -4.88
CA ALA A 124 46.62 -3.92 -4.98
C ALA A 124 46.17 -3.57 -6.42
N GLU A 125 46.92 -3.99 -7.43
CA GLU A 125 46.59 -3.81 -8.85
C GLU A 125 45.29 -4.51 -9.24
N THR A 126 45.13 -5.78 -8.84
CA THR A 126 43.92 -6.58 -9.09
C THR A 126 42.70 -6.00 -8.36
N MET A 127 42.87 -5.54 -7.12
CA MET A 127 41.80 -4.89 -6.36
C MET A 127 41.40 -3.52 -6.95
N SER A 128 42.38 -2.76 -7.46
CA SER A 128 42.12 -1.50 -8.17
C SER A 128 41.33 -1.75 -9.45
N LEU A 129 41.73 -2.75 -10.25
CA LEU A 129 41.00 -3.17 -11.44
C LEU A 129 39.59 -3.67 -11.09
N ARG A 130 39.44 -4.43 -10.02
CA ARG A 130 38.13 -4.86 -9.52
C ARG A 130 37.23 -3.65 -9.27
N ASN A 131 37.72 -2.61 -8.59
CA ASN A 131 36.92 -1.43 -8.27
C ASN A 131 36.51 -0.65 -9.52
N SER A 132 37.43 -0.48 -10.49
CA SER A 132 37.09 0.20 -11.74
C SER A 132 36.06 -0.58 -12.57
N LEU A 133 36.10 -1.92 -12.56
CA LEU A 133 35.10 -2.74 -13.23
C LEU A 133 33.74 -2.71 -12.53
N VAL A 134 33.70 -2.66 -11.19
CA VAL A 134 32.45 -2.47 -10.43
C VAL A 134 31.80 -1.15 -10.81
N GLU A 135 32.57 -0.06 -10.82
CA GLU A 135 32.05 1.27 -11.16
C GLU A 135 31.61 1.34 -12.62
N LYS A 136 32.41 0.78 -13.54
CA LYS A 136 32.12 0.79 -14.99
C LYS A 136 30.85 0.00 -15.33
N TYR A 137 30.68 -1.17 -14.73
CA TYR A 137 29.61 -2.09 -15.12
C TYR A 137 28.42 -2.11 -14.16
N ASP A 138 28.51 -1.50 -12.99
CA ASP A 138 27.46 -1.48 -11.97
C ASP A 138 26.97 -2.89 -11.59
N VAL A 139 27.93 -3.80 -11.42
CA VAL A 139 27.71 -5.19 -11.02
C VAL A 139 28.80 -5.67 -10.07
N PRO A 140 28.54 -6.70 -9.26
CA PRO A 140 29.57 -7.32 -8.42
C PRO A 140 30.71 -7.89 -9.27
N VAL A 141 31.93 -7.50 -8.93
CA VAL A 141 33.17 -8.09 -9.46
C VAL A 141 33.92 -8.78 -8.33
N ILE A 142 34.11 -10.09 -8.49
CA ILE A 142 34.73 -10.98 -7.50
C ILE A 142 36.14 -11.34 -8.00
N PRO A 143 37.20 -10.81 -7.37
CA PRO A 143 38.57 -11.22 -7.69
C PRO A 143 38.81 -12.59 -7.08
N LEU A 144 39.19 -13.57 -7.90
CA LEU A 144 39.32 -14.96 -7.45
C LEU A 144 40.42 -15.71 -8.22
N SER A 145 41.10 -16.64 -7.56
CA SER A 145 41.97 -17.59 -8.24
C SER A 145 41.17 -18.86 -8.52
N VAL A 146 40.66 -19.01 -9.74
CA VAL A 146 39.78 -20.14 -10.09
C VAL A 146 40.51 -21.48 -9.94
N GLU A 147 41.82 -21.52 -10.21
CA GLU A 147 42.65 -22.71 -10.02
C GLU A 147 42.69 -23.17 -8.55
N LYS A 148 42.60 -22.23 -7.59
CA LYS A 148 42.71 -22.48 -6.15
C LYS A 148 41.38 -22.30 -5.43
N MET A 149 40.27 -22.32 -6.16
CA MET A 149 38.93 -22.07 -5.64
C MET A 149 38.55 -23.14 -4.62
N THR A 150 38.04 -22.69 -3.47
CA THR A 150 37.51 -23.54 -2.41
C THR A 150 35.99 -23.68 -2.53
N LEU A 151 35.40 -24.61 -1.76
CA LEU A 151 33.94 -24.73 -1.69
C LEU A 151 33.29 -23.44 -1.16
N ASP A 152 33.95 -22.76 -0.21
CA ASP A 152 33.46 -21.50 0.35
C ASP A 152 33.44 -20.40 -0.71
N ASP A 153 34.44 -20.36 -1.60
CA ASP A 153 34.46 -19.45 -2.74
C ASP A 153 33.29 -19.75 -3.70
N VAL A 154 32.96 -21.02 -3.94
CA VAL A 154 31.84 -21.42 -4.81
C VAL A 154 30.51 -20.99 -4.21
N ASN A 155 30.36 -21.17 -2.90
CA ASN A 155 29.18 -20.72 -2.16
C ASN A 155 29.04 -19.20 -2.21
N ASN A 156 30.14 -18.46 -2.04
CA ASN A 156 30.14 -17.00 -2.12
C ASN A 156 29.77 -16.51 -3.52
N VAL A 157 30.41 -17.03 -4.57
CA VAL A 157 30.08 -16.71 -5.97
C VAL A 157 28.60 -16.98 -6.27
N SER A 158 28.10 -18.12 -5.82
CA SER A 158 26.70 -18.50 -6.04
C SER A 158 25.73 -17.55 -5.34
N LYS A 159 26.01 -17.17 -4.09
CA LYS A 159 25.20 -16.19 -3.35
C LYS A 159 25.21 -14.81 -3.98
N GLU A 160 26.39 -14.32 -4.35
CA GLU A 160 26.54 -13.03 -5.01
C GLU A 160 25.77 -12.98 -6.35
N ALA A 161 25.77 -14.09 -7.09
CA ALA A 161 24.96 -14.24 -8.29
C ALA A 161 23.45 -14.20 -7.98
N LEU A 162 23.00 -14.94 -6.95
CA LEU A 162 21.58 -15.00 -6.58
C LEU A 162 21.03 -13.64 -6.12
N TYR A 163 21.84 -12.79 -5.53
CA TYR A 163 21.41 -11.45 -5.11
C TYR A 163 21.29 -10.43 -6.26
N GLU A 164 21.75 -10.77 -7.47
CA GLU A 164 21.54 -9.93 -8.65
C GLU A 164 20.18 -10.13 -9.31
N PHE A 165 19.40 -11.14 -8.91
CA PHE A 165 18.02 -11.28 -9.39
C PHE A 165 17.18 -10.08 -8.97
N ARG A 166 16.31 -9.64 -9.90
CA ARG A 166 15.34 -8.59 -9.65
C ARG A 166 14.31 -9.05 -8.61
N ILE A 167 13.90 -8.12 -7.76
CA ILE A 167 12.76 -8.28 -6.87
C ILE A 167 11.49 -8.29 -7.74
N LYS A 168 10.76 -9.41 -7.72
CA LYS A 168 9.45 -9.52 -8.36
C LYS A 168 8.32 -9.24 -7.38
N GLU A 169 8.52 -9.58 -6.12
CA GLU A 169 7.54 -9.43 -5.06
C GLU A 169 8.26 -9.02 -3.78
N LEU A 170 7.80 -7.91 -3.20
CA LEU A 170 8.29 -7.39 -1.92
C LEU A 170 7.10 -7.32 -0.97
N ASP A 171 7.09 -8.16 0.05
CA ASP A 171 6.03 -8.22 1.05
C ASP A 171 6.48 -7.49 2.31
N ILE A 172 5.91 -6.30 2.55
CA ILE A 172 6.21 -5.50 3.74
C ILE A 172 5.07 -5.68 4.75
N LYS A 173 5.33 -6.47 5.79
CA LYS A 173 4.41 -6.69 6.91
C LYS A 173 4.49 -5.52 7.89
N VAL A 174 3.52 -4.62 7.78
CA VAL A 174 3.28 -3.57 8.78
C VAL A 174 2.22 -4.04 9.80
N PRO A 175 2.20 -3.46 11.02
CA PRO A 175 1.18 -3.78 12.01
C PRO A 175 -0.23 -3.54 11.46
N SER A 176 -1.13 -4.50 11.70
CA SER A 176 -2.47 -4.51 11.09
C SER A 176 -3.31 -3.27 11.41
N TRP A 177 -3.09 -2.64 12.57
CA TRP A 177 -3.80 -1.44 12.97
C TRP A 177 -3.49 -0.24 12.07
N ILE A 178 -2.30 -0.15 11.46
CA ILE A 178 -1.98 0.89 10.46
C ILE A 178 -2.87 0.73 9.23
N GLY A 179 -3.07 -0.51 8.79
CA GLY A 179 -3.89 -0.82 7.61
C GLY A 179 -5.35 -0.35 7.76
N VAL A 180 -5.88 -0.38 8.98
CA VAL A 180 -7.27 0.00 9.30
C VAL A 180 -7.46 1.52 9.42
N LEU A 181 -6.38 2.30 9.55
CA LEU A 181 -6.48 3.75 9.57
C LEU A 181 -7.08 4.29 8.27
N LYS A 182 -7.81 5.40 8.38
CA LYS A 182 -8.34 6.10 7.21
C LYS A 182 -7.20 6.67 6.38
N SER A 183 -7.42 6.82 5.07
CA SER A 183 -6.41 7.30 4.11
C SER A 183 -5.96 8.75 4.33
N ASP A 184 -6.71 9.54 5.09
CA ASP A 184 -6.38 10.91 5.48
C ASP A 184 -5.55 10.99 6.77
N HIS A 185 -5.29 9.85 7.45
CA HIS A 185 -4.48 9.82 8.66
C HIS A 185 -2.99 10.03 8.34
N SER A 186 -2.34 10.97 9.04
CA SER A 186 -0.94 11.36 8.82
C SER A 186 0.03 10.17 8.81
N VAL A 187 -0.03 9.32 9.84
CA VAL A 187 0.80 8.12 9.97
C VAL A 187 0.65 7.19 8.76
N LYS A 188 -0.58 6.96 8.29
CA LYS A 188 -0.81 6.10 7.13
C LYS A 188 -0.20 6.70 5.85
N GLN A 189 -0.36 8.01 5.65
CA GLN A 189 0.24 8.70 4.51
C GLN A 189 1.77 8.62 4.53
N GLU A 190 2.39 8.75 5.70
CA GLU A 190 3.85 8.63 5.84
C GLU A 190 4.33 7.23 5.43
N PHE A 191 3.69 6.17 5.95
CA PHE A 191 4.02 4.80 5.58
C PHE A 191 3.80 4.53 4.08
N ASP A 192 2.67 4.98 3.52
CA ASP A 192 2.36 4.81 2.10
C ASP A 192 3.41 5.52 1.22
N ASN A 193 3.85 6.73 1.61
CA ASN A 193 4.90 7.48 0.89
C ASN A 193 6.25 6.76 0.94
N VAL A 194 6.66 6.28 2.11
CA VAL A 194 7.92 5.53 2.27
C VAL A 194 7.90 4.27 1.41
N ILE A 195 6.82 3.48 1.46
CA ILE A 195 6.68 2.25 0.67
C ILE A 195 6.69 2.51 -0.84
N GLN A 196 6.02 3.58 -1.30
CA GLN A 196 6.00 3.95 -2.72
C GLN A 196 7.39 4.36 -3.23
N ASN A 197 8.16 5.11 -2.45
CA ASN A 197 9.51 5.53 -2.86
C ASN A 197 10.48 4.34 -2.92
N LEU A 198 10.40 3.43 -1.95
CA LEU A 198 11.24 2.22 -1.90
C LEU A 198 11.15 1.34 -3.15
N THR A 199 9.94 1.22 -3.70
CA THR A 199 9.69 0.33 -4.86
C THR A 199 10.30 0.89 -6.15
N ASN A 200 10.55 2.20 -6.23
CA ASN A 200 11.16 2.83 -7.40
C ASN A 200 12.69 2.76 -7.39
N ASP A 201 13.29 2.87 -6.20
CA ASP A 201 14.74 3.05 -6.05
C ASP A 201 15.51 1.73 -5.95
N TYR A 202 14.87 0.63 -5.53
CA TYR A 202 15.52 -0.64 -5.28
C TYR A 202 14.89 -1.76 -6.11
N GLN A 203 15.68 -2.40 -6.96
CA GLN A 203 15.19 -3.38 -7.94
C GLN A 203 15.81 -4.76 -7.78
N LYS A 204 16.93 -4.90 -7.06
CA LYS A 204 17.66 -6.17 -6.90
C LYS A 204 17.59 -6.71 -5.48
N LEU A 205 17.63 -8.03 -5.32
CA LEU A 205 17.60 -8.68 -3.99
C LEU A 205 18.74 -8.23 -3.07
N ARG A 206 19.92 -7.93 -3.63
CA ARG A 206 21.04 -7.33 -2.89
C ARG A 206 20.67 -6.05 -2.15
N GLU A 207 19.73 -5.29 -2.70
CA GLU A 207 19.35 -3.97 -2.22
C GLU A 207 18.29 -4.04 -1.12
N VAL A 208 17.74 -5.22 -0.84
CA VAL A 208 16.76 -5.41 0.23
C VAL A 208 17.29 -4.96 1.58
N ASN A 209 18.59 -5.12 1.85
CA ASN A 209 19.21 -4.59 3.07
C ASN A 209 19.17 -3.04 3.11
N LYS A 210 19.30 -2.36 1.96
CA LYS A 210 19.15 -0.90 1.89
C LYS A 210 17.70 -0.49 2.14
N ILE A 211 16.73 -1.25 1.63
CA ILE A 211 15.29 -1.05 1.92
C ILE A 211 15.05 -1.12 3.43
N VAL A 212 15.62 -2.14 4.09
CA VAL A 212 15.55 -2.30 5.55
C VAL A 212 16.13 -1.07 6.28
N ASP A 213 17.28 -0.56 5.83
CA ASP A 213 17.92 0.61 6.44
C ASP A 213 17.08 1.89 6.26
N VAL A 214 16.48 2.10 5.08
CA VAL A 214 15.59 3.24 4.83
C VAL A 214 14.34 3.15 5.71
N LEU A 215 13.69 1.99 5.81
CA LEU A 215 12.54 1.79 6.69
C LEU A 215 12.92 2.05 8.16
N ARG A 216 14.07 1.56 8.60
CA ARG A 216 14.56 1.75 9.98
C ARG A 216 14.85 3.22 10.32
N SER A 217 15.05 4.09 9.32
CA SER A 217 15.26 5.52 9.54
C SER A 217 13.97 6.30 9.89
N ASN A 218 12.80 5.69 9.69
CA ASN A 218 11.52 6.33 9.99
C ASN A 218 11.30 6.46 11.50
N GLU A 219 10.82 7.62 11.95
CA GLU A 219 10.65 7.93 13.38
C GLU A 219 9.61 7.05 14.09
N TYR A 220 8.65 6.48 13.37
CA TYR A 220 7.57 5.65 13.90
C TYR A 220 7.96 4.17 14.07
N ILE A 221 9.07 3.77 13.44
CA ILE A 221 9.52 2.39 13.38
C ILE A 221 10.47 2.11 14.54
N ASP A 222 10.26 0.98 15.22
CA ASP A 222 11.13 0.47 16.28
C ASP A 222 12.15 -0.52 15.70
N SER A 223 11.68 -1.51 14.94
CA SER A 223 12.54 -2.52 14.32
C SER A 223 12.06 -2.90 12.92
N VAL A 224 13.02 -3.33 12.10
CA VAL A 224 12.79 -3.84 10.74
C VAL A 224 13.65 -5.07 10.55
N GLU A 225 13.01 -6.18 10.19
CA GLU A 225 13.65 -7.48 10.04
C GLU A 225 13.34 -8.07 8.66
N LEU A 226 14.37 -8.59 7.99
CA LEU A 226 14.23 -9.37 6.77
C LEU A 226 13.92 -10.81 7.16
N THR A 227 12.64 -11.18 7.10
CA THR A 227 12.14 -12.46 7.63
C THR A 227 12.25 -13.61 6.64
N ASN A 228 12.21 -13.32 5.33
CA ASN A 228 12.31 -14.34 4.30
C ASN A 228 12.88 -13.80 2.99
N ILE A 229 13.67 -14.62 2.29
CA ILE A 229 14.15 -14.35 0.94
C ILE A 229 14.06 -15.63 0.11
N ASP A 230 13.37 -15.57 -1.02
CA ASP A 230 13.39 -16.62 -2.05
C ASP A 230 13.94 -16.03 -3.35
N ALA A 231 15.25 -16.18 -3.54
CA ALA A 231 15.95 -15.69 -4.72
C ALA A 231 15.50 -16.37 -6.02
N GLY A 232 14.97 -17.60 -5.95
CA GLY A 232 14.45 -18.32 -7.11
C GLY A 232 13.14 -17.71 -7.63
N LYS A 233 12.35 -17.08 -6.76
CA LYS A 233 11.13 -16.35 -7.13
C LYS A 233 11.34 -14.84 -7.24
N GLY A 234 12.46 -14.30 -6.74
CA GLY A 234 12.62 -12.85 -6.57
C GLY A 234 11.71 -12.30 -5.49
N TYR A 235 11.47 -13.08 -4.43
CA TYR A 235 10.60 -12.71 -3.32
C TYR A 235 11.43 -12.31 -2.10
N ALA A 236 11.04 -11.22 -1.44
CA ALA A 236 11.58 -10.82 -0.14
C ALA A 236 10.45 -10.40 0.79
N GLU A 237 10.56 -10.77 2.06
CA GLU A 237 9.60 -10.42 3.10
C GLU A 237 10.29 -9.61 4.20
N ILE A 238 9.73 -8.46 4.51
CA ILE A 238 10.23 -7.55 5.54
C ILE A 238 9.13 -7.38 6.58
N THR A 239 9.44 -7.60 7.85
CA THR A 239 8.52 -7.31 8.96
C THR A 239 8.95 -6.02 9.65
N VAL A 240 7.98 -5.12 9.81
CA VAL A 240 8.14 -3.81 10.44
C VAL A 240 7.41 -3.83 11.78
N THR A 241 8.12 -3.49 12.84
CA THR A 241 7.56 -3.26 14.18
C THR A 241 7.55 -1.77 14.44
N CYS A 242 6.40 -1.23 14.83
CA CYS A 242 6.25 0.18 15.18
C CYS A 242 6.43 0.37 16.68
N LYS A 243 6.80 1.59 17.07
CA LYS A 243 6.93 1.99 18.47
C LYS A 243 5.59 1.89 19.20
N ASP A 244 5.61 1.41 20.43
CA ASP A 244 4.41 1.27 21.27
C ASP A 244 3.75 2.64 21.55
N GLU A 245 4.54 3.71 21.65
CA GLU A 245 4.05 5.07 21.85
C GLU A 245 3.15 5.52 20.71
N LEU A 246 3.48 5.18 19.46
CA LEU A 246 2.70 5.56 18.29
C LEU A 246 1.26 5.00 18.36
N TYR A 247 1.11 3.75 18.79
CA TYR A 247 -0.21 3.15 18.93
C TYR A 247 -1.08 3.93 19.93
N ASN A 248 -0.49 4.33 21.06
CA ASN A 248 -1.20 5.09 22.08
C ASN A 248 -1.55 6.51 21.60
N GLU A 249 -0.65 7.18 20.89
CA GLU A 249 -0.89 8.51 20.31
C GLU A 249 -2.03 8.50 19.30
N ILE A 250 -2.08 7.50 18.43
CA ILE A 250 -3.17 7.33 17.45
C ILE A 250 -4.49 7.07 18.17
N LEU A 251 -4.46 6.23 19.20
CA LEU A 251 -5.65 5.90 19.98
C LEU A 251 -6.20 7.14 20.70
N GLU A 252 -5.33 7.95 21.31
CA GLU A 252 -5.67 9.24 21.91
C GLU A 252 -6.23 10.22 20.86
N SER A 253 -5.64 10.28 19.67
CA SER A 253 -6.15 11.14 18.58
C SER A 253 -7.55 10.73 18.10
N ILE A 254 -7.87 9.44 18.09
CA ILE A 254 -9.18 8.94 17.66
C ILE A 254 -10.24 9.19 18.73
N ILE A 255 -9.87 8.98 20.00
CA ILE A 255 -10.77 9.03 21.15
C ILE A 255 -10.96 10.47 21.66
N GLY A 256 -9.99 11.34 21.40
CA GLY A 256 -9.99 12.76 21.78
C GLY A 256 -9.52 13.04 23.21
N HIS A 257 -9.10 12.01 23.95
CA HIS A 257 -8.45 12.13 25.25
C HIS A 257 -7.51 10.94 25.48
N LYS A 258 -6.53 11.14 26.36
CA LYS A 258 -5.57 10.11 26.75
C LYS A 258 -6.24 9.05 27.62
N ILE A 259 -5.96 7.79 27.33
CA ILE A 259 -6.38 6.67 28.18
C ILE A 259 -5.21 6.26 29.06
N GLU A 260 -5.41 6.30 30.37
CA GLU A 260 -4.34 6.02 31.34
C GLU A 260 -4.31 4.56 31.78
N ASP A 261 -5.46 3.88 31.77
CA ASP A 261 -5.57 2.48 32.19
C ASP A 261 -6.51 1.61 31.35
N ARG A 262 -6.38 0.27 31.52
CA ARG A 262 -7.16 -0.71 30.76
C ARG A 262 -8.64 -0.72 31.12
N GLY A 263 -9.00 -0.32 32.33
CA GLY A 263 -10.38 -0.22 32.80
C GLY A 263 -11.12 0.93 32.13
N GLU A 264 -10.48 2.10 32.02
CA GLU A 264 -10.98 3.26 31.28
C GLU A 264 -11.26 2.90 29.81
N PHE A 265 -10.34 2.18 29.15
CA PHE A 265 -10.56 1.71 27.78
C PHE A 265 -11.81 0.81 27.66
N ILE A 266 -12.01 -0.11 28.61
CA ILE A 266 -13.18 -1.01 28.60
C ILE A 266 -14.47 -0.23 28.82
N ALA A 267 -14.49 0.71 29.78
CA ALA A 267 -15.66 1.55 30.04
C ALA A 267 -16.05 2.36 28.79
N LEU A 268 -15.05 2.97 28.14
CA LEU A 268 -15.25 3.71 26.91
C LEU A 268 -15.83 2.82 25.79
N LEU A 269 -15.32 1.59 25.62
CA LEU A 269 -15.87 0.65 24.63
C LEU A 269 -17.31 0.25 24.93
N GLN A 270 -17.70 0.15 26.21
CA GLN A 270 -19.08 -0.10 26.61
C GLN A 270 -19.97 1.08 26.24
N ASP A 271 -19.55 2.31 26.56
CA ASP A 271 -20.27 3.53 26.21
C ASP A 271 -20.43 3.68 24.68
N TYR A 272 -19.36 3.43 23.91
CA TYR A 272 -19.41 3.44 22.45
C TYR A 272 -20.36 2.38 21.90
N ARG A 273 -20.41 1.19 22.51
CA ARG A 273 -21.33 0.13 22.08
C ARG A 273 -22.77 0.55 22.31
N GLU A 274 -23.09 1.12 23.47
CA GLU A 274 -24.43 1.60 23.78
C GLU A 274 -24.85 2.73 22.82
N ALA A 275 -24.00 3.74 22.67
CA ALA A 275 -24.24 4.84 21.73
C ALA A 275 -24.41 4.35 20.29
N LYS A 276 -23.61 3.37 19.86
CA LYS A 276 -23.70 2.78 18.53
C LYS A 276 -25.02 2.02 18.33
N LEU A 277 -25.47 1.23 19.30
CA LEU A 277 -26.74 0.50 19.20
C LEU A 277 -27.94 1.45 19.08
N GLU A 278 -27.92 2.56 19.81
CA GLU A 278 -28.95 3.60 19.72
C GLU A 278 -28.87 4.35 18.39
N TYR A 279 -27.68 4.80 17.98
CA TYR A 279 -27.50 5.48 16.70
C TYR A 279 -27.89 4.61 15.50
N ASP A 280 -27.44 3.35 15.46
CA ASP A 280 -27.76 2.41 14.38
C ASP A 280 -29.28 2.17 14.26
N SER A 281 -30.02 2.29 15.37
CA SER A 281 -31.49 2.17 15.37
C SER A 281 -32.20 3.33 14.68
N ILE A 282 -31.59 4.52 14.65
CA ILE A 282 -32.20 5.75 14.12
C ILE A 282 -31.48 6.34 12.90
N GLN A 283 -30.30 5.85 12.53
CA GLN A 283 -29.43 6.43 11.51
C GLN A 283 -30.15 6.64 10.16
N SER A 284 -30.90 5.64 9.71
CA SER A 284 -31.64 5.70 8.43
C SER A 284 -32.75 6.76 8.47
N ALA A 285 -33.47 6.86 9.59
CA ALA A 285 -34.49 7.88 9.82
C ALA A 285 -33.86 9.28 9.82
N LEU A 286 -32.71 9.44 10.48
CA LEU A 286 -32.00 10.71 10.52
C LEU A 286 -31.55 11.17 9.13
N GLN A 287 -30.99 10.26 8.33
CA GLN A 287 -30.59 10.55 6.95
C GLN A 287 -31.79 10.93 6.08
N MET A 288 -32.90 10.18 6.17
CA MET A 288 -34.13 10.46 5.45
C MET A 288 -34.73 11.82 5.84
N CYS A 289 -34.74 12.12 7.14
CA CYS A 289 -35.22 13.39 7.69
C CYS A 289 -34.40 14.58 7.19
N ARG A 290 -33.07 14.43 7.10
CA ARG A 290 -32.18 15.47 6.53
C ARG A 290 -32.48 15.76 5.06
N GLN A 291 -32.83 14.74 4.28
CA GLN A 291 -33.08 14.87 2.84
C GLN A 291 -34.48 15.33 2.50
N THR A 292 -35.50 14.82 3.21
CA THR A 292 -36.91 14.97 2.83
C THR A 292 -37.73 15.78 3.84
N GLY A 293 -37.17 16.06 5.01
CA GLY A 293 -37.87 16.69 6.12
C GLY A 293 -38.64 15.73 7.03
N TYR A 294 -38.74 14.44 6.66
CA TYR A 294 -39.42 13.41 7.45
C TYR A 294 -38.64 12.10 7.42
N GLY A 295 -38.43 11.47 8.57
CA GLY A 295 -37.69 10.21 8.68
C GLY A 295 -38.43 9.20 9.54
N ILE A 296 -38.35 7.93 9.16
CA ILE A 296 -38.98 6.83 9.91
C ILE A 296 -37.92 5.81 10.26
N ALA A 297 -37.82 5.47 11.54
CA ALA A 297 -36.96 4.39 12.01
C ALA A 297 -37.76 3.09 12.06
N THR A 298 -37.22 2.05 11.42
CA THR A 298 -37.82 0.72 11.48
C THR A 298 -37.55 0.10 12.85
N PRO A 299 -38.57 -0.41 13.56
CA PRO A 299 -38.37 -1.06 14.86
C PRO A 299 -37.48 -2.29 14.72
N ARG A 300 -36.59 -2.53 15.69
CA ARG A 300 -35.79 -3.77 15.71
C ARG A 300 -36.68 -4.91 16.21
N THR A 301 -36.36 -6.14 15.83
CA THR A 301 -37.07 -7.34 16.30
C THR A 301 -37.10 -7.45 17.83
N ILE A 302 -36.04 -7.01 18.51
CA ILE A 302 -35.96 -6.99 19.98
C ILE A 302 -36.94 -6.00 20.62
N ASP A 303 -37.36 -4.97 19.87
CA ASP A 303 -38.31 -3.96 20.33
C ASP A 303 -39.77 -4.40 20.08
N MET A 304 -39.99 -5.52 19.38
CA MET A 304 -41.32 -6.07 19.06
C MET A 304 -41.86 -6.93 20.22
N LYS A 305 -43.10 -6.69 20.61
CA LYS A 305 -43.84 -7.52 21.57
C LYS A 305 -44.91 -8.33 20.85
N LEU A 306 -44.78 -9.65 20.87
CA LEU A 306 -45.79 -10.56 20.34
C LEU A 306 -46.81 -10.88 21.44
N ASN A 307 -48.08 -10.54 21.19
CA ASN A 307 -49.17 -10.92 22.08
C ASN A 307 -49.48 -12.42 21.93
N LYS A 308 -50.16 -12.98 22.95
CA LYS A 308 -50.56 -14.39 22.92
C LYS A 308 -51.43 -14.67 21.68
N PRO A 309 -51.12 -15.71 20.88
CA PRO A 309 -51.93 -16.08 19.74
C PRO A 309 -53.36 -16.45 20.15
N GLU A 310 -54.34 -15.93 19.44
CA GLU A 310 -55.77 -16.22 19.69
C GLU A 310 -56.37 -17.03 18.53
N ILE A 311 -57.15 -18.06 18.84
CA ILE A 311 -57.89 -18.80 17.82
C ILE A 311 -59.08 -17.97 17.39
N THR A 312 -59.18 -17.71 16.09
CA THR A 312 -60.32 -17.02 15.49
C THR A 312 -61.15 -18.00 14.66
N LYS A 313 -62.47 -17.80 14.65
CA LYS A 313 -63.39 -18.62 13.87
C LYS A 313 -64.19 -17.73 12.94
N GLN A 314 -64.15 -18.03 11.64
CA GLN A 314 -64.95 -17.35 10.62
C GLN A 314 -65.70 -18.40 9.80
N GLY A 315 -67.02 -18.46 9.99
CA GLY A 315 -67.86 -19.53 9.46
C GLY A 315 -67.47 -20.91 10.01
N GLY A 316 -67.17 -21.85 9.12
CA GLY A 316 -66.75 -23.22 9.45
C GLY A 316 -65.23 -23.44 9.55
N ARG A 317 -64.40 -22.40 9.40
CA ARG A 317 -62.92 -22.50 9.42
C ARG A 317 -62.34 -21.85 10.66
N TYR A 318 -61.23 -22.41 11.14
CA TYR A 318 -60.44 -21.89 12.25
C TYR A 318 -59.16 -21.24 11.71
N GLY A 319 -58.76 -20.12 12.31
CA GLY A 319 -57.52 -19.42 12.04
C GLY A 319 -56.83 -19.02 13.35
N VAL A 320 -55.60 -18.51 13.23
CA VAL A 320 -54.83 -17.98 14.37
C VAL A 320 -54.58 -16.51 14.12
N LYS A 321 -54.99 -15.65 15.07
CA LYS A 321 -54.67 -14.23 15.08
C LYS A 321 -53.37 -14.05 15.85
N LEU A 322 -52.38 -13.53 15.14
CA LEU A 322 -51.11 -13.09 15.69
C LEU A 322 -51.14 -11.56 15.73
N GLU A 323 -50.86 -10.98 16.90
CA GLU A 323 -50.80 -9.54 17.08
C GLU A 323 -49.41 -9.19 17.63
N ALA A 324 -48.70 -8.31 16.92
CA ALA A 324 -47.39 -7.82 17.33
C ALA A 324 -47.45 -6.30 17.45
N VAL A 325 -46.89 -5.76 18.52
CA VAL A 325 -46.79 -4.32 18.77
C VAL A 325 -45.32 -3.93 18.74
N ALA A 326 -44.99 -2.90 17.96
CA ALA A 326 -43.63 -2.41 17.84
C ALA A 326 -43.64 -0.87 17.89
N PRO A 327 -42.71 -0.24 18.64
CA PRO A 327 -42.60 1.21 18.69
C PRO A 327 -42.00 1.73 17.38
N SER A 328 -42.63 2.72 16.75
CA SER A 328 -42.08 3.42 15.59
C SER A 328 -41.59 4.81 15.98
N ILE A 329 -40.37 5.15 15.60
CA ILE A 329 -39.79 6.47 15.84
C ILE A 329 -39.89 7.28 14.53
N HIS A 330 -40.49 8.46 14.64
CA HIS A 330 -40.62 9.40 13.54
C HIS A 330 -39.82 10.66 13.85
N MET A 331 -39.02 11.10 12.89
CA MET A 331 -38.24 12.34 12.96
C MET A 331 -38.82 13.35 11.99
N ILE A 332 -38.98 14.60 12.43
CA ILE A 332 -39.54 15.67 11.61
C ILE A 332 -38.59 16.86 11.68
N LYS A 333 -38.13 17.33 10.52
CA LYS A 333 -37.35 18.55 10.40
C LYS A 333 -38.31 19.72 10.20
N VAL A 334 -38.17 20.76 11.02
CA VAL A 334 -38.96 21.99 10.93
C VAL A 334 -38.01 23.17 10.83
N GLU A 335 -38.26 24.05 9.87
CA GLU A 335 -37.50 25.30 9.72
C GLU A 335 -38.07 26.36 10.66
N VAL A 336 -37.24 26.89 11.56
CA VAL A 336 -37.64 27.94 12.51
C VAL A 336 -37.13 29.29 12.00
N ASN A 337 -38.06 30.14 11.57
CA ASN A 337 -37.73 31.50 11.15
C ASN A 337 -37.73 32.43 12.37
N SER A 338 -36.60 33.06 12.65
CA SER A 338 -36.48 34.15 13.61
C SER A 338 -36.08 35.42 12.89
N VAL A 339 -36.76 36.53 13.20
CA VAL A 339 -36.46 37.85 12.63
C VAL A 339 -36.01 38.73 13.79
N PHE A 340 -34.86 39.37 13.65
CA PHE A 340 -34.33 40.33 14.61
C PHE A 340 -34.49 41.74 14.03
N GLU A 341 -35.41 42.53 14.59
CA GLU A 341 -35.75 43.89 14.14
C GLU A 341 -35.43 44.92 15.23
N PRO A 342 -34.15 45.28 15.42
CA PRO A 342 -33.77 46.26 16.44
C PRO A 342 -34.19 47.68 16.04
N ILE A 343 -34.68 48.45 16.99
CA ILE A 343 -34.99 49.88 16.80
C ILE A 343 -33.72 50.67 17.16
N ILE A 344 -33.06 51.24 16.14
CA ILE A 344 -31.72 51.84 16.27
C ILE A 344 -31.76 53.38 16.34
N GLY A 345 -32.74 54.02 15.71
CA GLY A 345 -32.88 55.49 15.72
C GLY A 345 -33.22 56.07 14.35
N SER A 346 -32.40 57.02 13.85
CA SER A 346 -32.63 57.73 12.58
C SER A 346 -32.31 56.87 11.35
N GLU A 347 -32.77 57.30 10.17
CA GLU A 347 -32.50 56.61 8.89
C GLU A 347 -31.00 56.49 8.60
N GLU A 348 -30.21 57.50 8.96
CA GLU A 348 -28.76 57.53 8.77
C GLU A 348 -28.07 56.46 9.63
N GLN A 349 -28.49 56.31 10.89
CA GLN A 349 -27.98 55.27 11.79
C GLN A 349 -28.33 53.86 11.33
N CYS A 350 -29.51 53.67 10.72
CA CYS A 350 -29.88 52.38 10.11
C CYS A 350 -29.00 52.05 8.89
N LYS A 351 -28.68 53.04 8.05
CA LYS A 351 -27.78 52.85 6.89
C LYS A 351 -26.36 52.50 7.32
N ASP A 352 -25.86 53.14 8.37
CA ASP A 352 -24.54 52.83 8.93
C ASP A 352 -24.46 51.41 9.48
N LEU A 353 -25.51 50.92 10.14
CA LEU A 353 -25.55 49.53 10.60
C LEU A 353 -25.58 48.54 9.43
N ILE A 354 -26.36 48.82 8.39
CA ILE A 354 -26.40 47.96 7.19
C ILE A 354 -25.02 47.91 6.55
N ASN A 355 -24.35 49.04 6.38
CA ASN A 355 -22.98 49.10 5.84
C ASN A 355 -22.00 48.33 6.72
N TYR A 356 -22.08 48.51 8.04
CA TYR A 356 -21.27 47.77 9.01
C TYR A 356 -21.50 46.26 8.89
N LEU A 357 -22.74 45.79 8.78
CA LEU A 357 -23.09 44.37 8.64
C LEU A 357 -22.66 43.80 7.29
N MET A 358 -22.81 44.55 6.20
CA MET A 358 -22.48 44.09 4.85
C MET A 358 -20.98 44.21 4.52
N ASN A 359 -20.19 44.90 5.34
CA ASN A 359 -18.75 45.00 5.16
C ASN A 359 -18.10 43.59 5.14
N ASP A 360 -17.26 43.30 4.14
CA ASP A 360 -16.65 41.98 3.90
C ASP A 360 -17.62 40.79 3.67
N TYR A 361 -18.93 41.02 3.53
CA TYR A 361 -19.89 39.96 3.23
C TYR A 361 -19.56 39.24 1.91
N GLU A 362 -19.14 39.98 0.88
CA GLU A 362 -18.77 39.42 -0.42
C GLU A 362 -17.54 38.50 -0.36
N LYS A 363 -16.64 38.70 0.61
CA LYS A 363 -15.44 37.86 0.78
C LYS A 363 -15.70 36.65 1.67
N ASN A 364 -16.51 36.81 2.72
CA ASN A 364 -16.87 35.73 3.63
C ASN A 364 -18.27 35.98 4.21
N PRO A 365 -19.32 35.34 3.67
CA PRO A 365 -20.69 35.50 4.15
C PRO A 365 -20.87 35.16 5.64
N SER A 366 -20.04 34.25 6.17
CA SER A 366 -20.09 33.82 7.56
C SER A 366 -19.53 34.86 8.55
N SER A 367 -18.85 35.90 8.06
CA SER A 367 -18.27 36.96 8.91
C SER A 367 -19.33 37.79 9.63
N VAL A 368 -20.52 37.92 9.05
CA VAL A 368 -21.64 38.73 9.58
C VAL A 368 -22.14 38.19 10.92
N TRP A 369 -22.14 36.87 11.09
CA TRP A 369 -22.56 36.21 12.33
C TRP A 369 -21.68 36.57 13.52
N LYS A 370 -20.39 36.85 13.27
CA LYS A 370 -19.40 37.22 14.29
C LYS A 370 -19.42 38.72 14.64
N LYS A 371 -20.17 39.55 13.91
CA LYS A 371 -20.23 40.99 14.19
C LYS A 371 -21.03 41.27 15.46
N GLU A 372 -20.55 42.24 16.22
CA GLU A 372 -21.19 42.64 17.46
C GLU A 372 -22.21 43.75 17.22
N ILE A 373 -23.40 43.57 17.78
CA ILE A 373 -24.46 44.57 17.83
C ILE A 373 -24.92 44.66 19.28
N PHE A 374 -24.87 45.87 19.86
CA PHE A 374 -25.24 46.13 21.26
C PHE A 374 -24.47 45.28 22.30
N GLY A 375 -23.19 44.99 22.05
CA GLY A 375 -22.32 44.26 22.99
C GLY A 375 -22.55 42.73 23.01
N ARG A 376 -23.26 42.19 22.00
CA ARG A 376 -23.40 40.75 21.75
C ARG A 376 -23.18 40.44 20.28
N SER A 377 -22.75 39.22 19.94
CA SER A 377 -22.67 38.80 18.55
C SER A 377 -24.08 38.61 17.94
N LEU A 378 -24.20 38.87 16.64
CA LEU A 378 -25.44 38.62 15.91
C LEU A 378 -25.86 37.14 15.97
N GLU A 379 -24.89 36.22 15.92
CA GLU A 379 -25.11 34.78 16.11
C GLU A 379 -25.83 34.48 17.43
N SER A 380 -25.34 35.03 18.55
CA SER A 380 -25.96 34.83 19.87
C SER A 380 -27.40 35.33 19.90
N LEU A 381 -27.67 36.52 19.33
CA LEU A 381 -29.01 37.11 19.32
C LEU A 381 -30.00 36.29 18.49
N VAL A 382 -29.57 35.74 17.35
CA VAL A 382 -30.42 34.91 16.50
C VAL A 382 -30.65 33.54 17.12
N ILE A 383 -29.63 32.92 17.73
CA ILE A 383 -29.76 31.65 18.46
C ILE A 383 -30.74 31.81 19.63
N ASP A 384 -30.67 32.89 20.40
CA ASP A 384 -31.62 33.16 21.49
C ASP A 384 -33.06 33.26 20.96
N GLY A 385 -33.26 33.96 19.83
CA GLY A 385 -34.57 34.07 19.17
C GLY A 385 -35.10 32.73 18.63
N ILE A 386 -34.22 31.87 18.12
CA ILE A 386 -34.59 30.51 17.69
C ILE A 386 -34.92 29.64 18.91
N ASN A 387 -34.09 29.65 19.95
CA ASN A 387 -34.29 28.88 21.18
C ASN A 387 -35.61 29.23 21.88
N ALA A 388 -35.97 30.52 21.93
CA ALA A 388 -37.27 30.96 22.44
C ALA A 388 -38.45 30.35 21.66
N LYS A 389 -38.28 30.07 20.36
CA LYS A 389 -39.31 29.47 19.51
C LYS A 389 -39.33 27.94 19.54
N LEU A 390 -38.20 27.28 19.80
CA LEU A 390 -38.07 25.82 19.79
C LEU A 390 -38.97 25.13 20.84
N PHE A 391 -39.18 25.76 22.01
CA PHE A 391 -39.96 25.18 23.10
C PHE A 391 -41.41 25.68 23.19
N ILE A 392 -41.91 26.40 22.17
CA ILE A 392 -43.27 26.95 22.19
C ILE A 392 -44.33 25.86 22.20
N LEU A 393 -44.07 24.68 21.60
CA LEU A 393 -45.07 23.63 21.46
C LEU A 393 -45.38 22.98 22.83
N PRO A 394 -46.58 23.20 23.39
CA PRO A 394 -46.91 22.70 24.73
C PRO A 394 -46.96 21.16 24.77
N GLU A 395 -46.74 20.58 25.95
CA GLU A 395 -46.78 19.12 26.19
C GLU A 395 -48.05 18.47 25.63
N HIS A 396 -49.22 19.08 25.89
CA HIS A 396 -50.51 18.57 25.44
C HIS A 396 -50.65 18.55 23.91
N ALA A 397 -50.04 19.50 23.21
CA ALA A 397 -50.05 19.56 21.75
C ALA A 397 -49.14 18.49 21.16
N ARG A 398 -47.94 18.30 21.75
CA ARG A 398 -47.01 17.20 21.42
C ARG A 398 -47.69 15.83 21.59
N GLN A 399 -48.43 15.64 22.67
CA GLN A 399 -49.16 14.39 22.91
C GLN A 399 -50.29 14.16 21.89
N LYS A 400 -51.12 15.17 21.60
CA LYS A 400 -52.17 15.07 20.59
C LYS A 400 -51.60 14.76 19.20
N PHE A 401 -50.46 15.37 18.85
CA PHE A 401 -49.78 15.11 17.59
C PHE A 401 -49.30 13.65 17.49
N ARG A 402 -48.65 13.13 18.54
CA ARG A 402 -48.24 11.72 18.64
C ARG A 402 -49.44 10.77 18.50
N GLU A 403 -50.53 11.01 19.25
CA GLU A 403 -51.74 10.17 19.20
C GLU A 403 -52.43 10.21 17.83
N THR A 404 -52.37 11.35 17.15
CA THR A 404 -52.94 11.50 15.80
C THR A 404 -52.13 10.69 14.80
N LEU A 405 -50.79 10.78 14.83
CA LEU A 405 -49.90 9.96 14.01
C LEU A 405 -50.12 8.47 14.27
N GLU A 406 -50.19 8.06 15.54
CA GLU A 406 -50.42 6.67 15.94
C GLU A 406 -51.76 6.14 15.41
N LYS A 407 -52.83 6.94 15.46
CA LYS A 407 -54.14 6.58 14.90
C LYS A 407 -54.10 6.45 13.38
N VAL A 408 -53.41 7.35 12.67
CA VAL A 408 -53.31 7.32 11.20
C VAL A 408 -52.56 6.07 10.74
N ILE A 409 -51.43 5.77 11.38
CA ILE A 409 -50.61 4.59 11.06
C ILE A 409 -51.39 3.30 11.30
N ASN A 410 -52.05 3.17 12.46
CA ASN A 410 -52.78 1.94 12.82
C ASN A 410 -54.08 1.74 12.03
N LYS A 411 -54.75 2.81 11.60
CA LYS A 411 -56.02 2.72 10.86
C LYS A 411 -55.85 2.59 9.35
N GLY A 412 -54.63 2.78 8.82
CA GLY A 412 -54.27 2.51 7.42
C GLY A 412 -55.09 3.25 6.37
N THR A 413 -55.86 4.27 6.76
CA THR A 413 -56.72 5.05 5.87
C THR A 413 -55.99 6.35 5.57
N GLY A 414 -55.82 6.68 4.29
CA GLY A 414 -55.16 7.89 3.79
C GLY A 414 -55.92 9.18 4.11
N GLY A 415 -56.37 9.32 5.36
CA GLY A 415 -57.13 10.44 5.87
C GLY A 415 -56.26 11.67 6.03
N LEU A 416 -56.89 12.81 5.74
CA LEU A 416 -56.31 14.13 5.87
C LEU A 416 -56.12 14.46 7.37
N ILE A 417 -54.89 14.77 7.78
CA ILE A 417 -54.64 15.28 9.13
C ILE A 417 -54.93 16.78 9.10
N ALA A 418 -56.07 17.20 9.66
CA ALA A 418 -56.39 18.61 9.86
C ALA A 418 -55.93 19.05 11.25
N ILE A 419 -54.89 19.89 11.30
CA ILE A 419 -54.48 20.59 12.52
C ILE A 419 -55.14 21.97 12.47
N ILE A 420 -56.12 22.20 13.36
CA ILE A 420 -56.73 23.51 13.55
C ILE A 420 -55.92 24.21 14.65
N LEU A 421 -55.25 25.31 14.29
CA LEU A 421 -54.43 26.12 15.19
C LEU A 421 -55.27 27.15 15.94
#